data_AF-A0A7R9RS57-F1
#
_entry.id   AF-A0A7R9RS57-F1
#
_cell.length_a   1.000
_cell.length_b   1.000
_cell.length_c   1.000
_cell.angle_alpha   90.00
_cell.angle_beta   90.00
_cell.angle_gamma   90.00
#
_symmetry.space_group_name_H-M   'P 1'
#
loop_
_entity.id
_entity.type
_entity.pdbx_description
1 polymer ?
#
loop_
_entity_poly.entity_id
_entity_poly.type
_entity_poly.pdbx_seq_one_letter_code
_entity_poly.pdbx_strand_id
1 'polypeptide(L)' 'NDSSCVKLLSNHETIDPVAQVKRWSRTDKEEIRAFQPKLIAEYNRHMDGADKMDCNIKIYRKIMKGKLGYFPLDRK' A
#
# COMPACT_ATOMS: atom_id res chain seq x y z
N ASN A 1 17.01 14.46 3.45
CA ASN A 1 17.32 13.03 3.24
C ASN A 1 16.10 12.38 2.60
N ASP A 2 16.08 12.25 1.27
CA ASP A 2 14.85 11.96 0.50
C ASP A 2 14.70 10.46 0.12
N SER A 3 15.65 9.61 0.51
CA SER A 3 15.64 8.18 0.21
C SER A 3 15.93 7.35 1.47
N SER A 4 14.88 6.71 1.99
CA SER A 4 15.06 5.65 3.00
C SER A 4 15.40 4.33 2.29
N CYS A 5 16.33 3.56 2.84
CA CYS A 5 16.66 2.25 2.31
C CYS A 5 15.51 1.28 2.61
N VAL A 6 14.98 0.63 1.56
CA VAL A 6 13.93 -0.39 1.68
C VAL A 6 14.52 -1.74 1.25
N LYS A 7 14.27 -2.79 2.01
CA LYS A 7 14.64 -4.18 1.68
C LYS A 7 13.39 -4.96 1.33
N LEU A 8 13.37 -5.58 0.15
CA LEU A 8 12.30 -6.45 -0.31
C LEU A 8 12.90 -7.80 -0.70
N LEU A 9 12.13 -8.87 -0.45
CA LEU A 9 12.49 -10.23 -0.82
C LEU A 9 11.32 -10.83 -1.61
N SER A 10 11.62 -11.46 -2.74
CA SER A 10 10.66 -12.24 -3.51
C SER A 10 11.28 -13.55 -3.98
N ASN A 11 10.47 -14.60 -4.03
CA ASN A 11 10.88 -15.93 -4.47
C ASN A 11 10.67 -16.13 -5.98
N HIS A 12 9.89 -15.26 -6.64
CA HIS A 12 9.46 -15.43 -8.03
C HIS A 12 9.77 -14.21 -8.92
N GLU A 13 9.96 -13.03 -8.33
CA GLU A 13 10.19 -11.79 -9.07
C GLU A 13 11.68 -11.45 -9.15
N THR A 14 12.10 -10.96 -10.32
CA THR A 14 13.44 -10.42 -10.56
C THR A 14 13.48 -8.90 -10.41
N ILE A 15 14.68 -8.36 -10.19
CA ILE A 15 14.92 -6.91 -10.10
C ILE A 15 14.76 -6.23 -11.49
N ASP A 16 15.09 -6.97 -12.55
CA ASP A 16 15.02 -6.52 -13.94
C ASP A 16 13.62 -6.75 -14.56
N PRO A 17 13.08 -5.83 -15.37
CA PRO A 17 13.68 -4.55 -15.79
C PRO A 17 13.53 -3.43 -14.75
N VAL A 18 14.50 -2.52 -14.73
CA VAL A 18 14.41 -1.25 -13.98
C VAL A 18 13.65 -0.23 -14.84
N ALA A 19 12.45 0.16 -14.40
CA ALA A 19 11.59 1.08 -15.11
C ALA A 19 11.73 2.52 -14.59
N GLN A 20 11.51 3.52 -15.45
CA GLN A 20 11.35 4.90 -15.00
C GLN A 20 9.92 5.14 -14.51
N VAL A 21 9.81 5.62 -13.28
CA VAL A 21 8.53 5.98 -12.66
C VAL A 21 8.51 7.47 -12.33
N LYS A 22 7.31 8.05 -12.33
CA LYS A 22 7.12 9.40 -11.78
C LYS A 22 7.03 9.30 -10.26
N ARG A 23 7.91 10.03 -9.57
CA ARG A 23 7.92 10.12 -8.12
C ARG A 23 7.86 11.59 -7.71
N TRP A 24 7.07 11.91 -6.70
CA TRP A 24 7.08 13.23 -6.09
C TRP A 24 8.34 13.43 -5.25
N SER A 25 9.13 14.47 -5.53
CA SER A 25 10.24 14.92 -4.67
C SER A 25 9.69 15.90 -3.64
N ARG A 26 9.83 15.61 -2.34
CA ARG A 26 9.40 16.56 -1.29
C ARG A 26 10.36 17.74 -1.19
N THR A 27 11.63 17.51 -1.51
CA THR A 27 12.70 18.52 -1.50
C THR A 27 12.46 19.56 -2.60
N ASP A 28 12.18 19.10 -3.82
CA ASP A 28 12.04 19.97 -4.99
C ASP A 28 10.58 20.40 -5.23
N LYS A 29 9.62 19.77 -4.54
CA LYS A 29 8.16 19.96 -4.70
C LYS A 29 7.70 19.82 -6.15
N GLU A 30 8.26 18.85 -6.85
CA GLU A 30 7.95 18.54 -8.24
C GLU A 30 7.94 17.03 -8.50
N GLU A 31 7.36 16.64 -9.63
CA GLU A 31 7.41 15.26 -10.13
C GLU A 31 8.74 15.01 -10.85
N ILE A 32 9.58 14.14 -10.27
CA ILE A 32 10.83 13.70 -10.86
C ILE A 32 10.68 12.31 -11.49
N ARG A 33 11.48 12.03 -12.53
CA ARG A 33 11.61 10.68 -13.08
C ARG A 33 12.68 9.92 -12.30
N ALA A 34 12.28 8.92 -11.54
CA ALA A 34 13.17 8.06 -10.76
C ALA A 34 13.21 6.65 -11.36
N PHE A 35 14.37 6.00 -11.27
CA PHE A 35 14.48 4.59 -11.63
C PHE A 35 13.96 3.72 -10.49
N GLN A 36 13.09 2.77 -10.81
CA GLN A 36 12.49 1.83 -9.86
C GLN A 36 12.57 0.40 -10.41
N PRO A 37 13.09 -0.56 -9.61
CA PRO A 37 13.00 -1.99 -9.93
C PRO A 37 11.56 -2.49 -10.09
N LYS A 38 11.33 -3.40 -11.03
CA LYS A 38 10.02 -4.03 -11.24
C LYS A 38 9.44 -4.64 -9.96
N LEU A 39 10.29 -5.28 -9.15
CA LEU A 39 9.92 -5.88 -7.87
C LEU A 39 9.15 -4.91 -6.94
N ILE A 40 9.58 -3.65 -6.87
CA ILE A 40 8.90 -2.63 -6.04
C ILE A 40 7.52 -2.31 -6.61
N ALA A 41 7.40 -2.25 -7.94
CA ALA A 41 6.14 -1.97 -8.61
C ALA A 41 5.13 -3.10 -8.39
N GLU A 42 5.58 -4.34 -8.49
CA GLU A 42 4.73 -5.51 -8.28
C GLU A 42 4.30 -5.66 -6.81
N TYR A 43 5.20 -5.38 -5.87
CA TYR A 43 4.86 -5.28 -4.45
C TYR A 43 3.76 -4.23 -4.24
N ASN A 44 3.97 -3.00 -4.71
CA ASN A 44 3.00 -1.91 -4.53
C ASN A 44 1.64 -2.21 -5.18
N ARG A 45 1.62 -2.95 -6.31
CA ARG A 45 0.36 -3.36 -6.96
C ARG A 45 -0.48 -4.29 -6.08
N HIS A 46 0.15 -5.22 -5.36
CA HIS A 46 -0.54 -6.24 -4.58
C HIS A 46 -0.84 -5.82 -3.13
N MET A 47 -0.09 -4.86 -2.59
CA MET A 47 -0.23 -4.42 -1.19
C MET A 47 -1.57 -3.76 -0.87
N ASP A 48 -2.25 -3.18 -1.86
CA ASP A 48 -3.46 -2.38 -1.67
C ASP A 48 -4.74 -3.22 -1.44
N GLY A 49 -4.64 -4.56 -1.38
CA GLY A 49 -5.80 -5.43 -1.21
C GLY A 49 -6.47 -5.30 0.16
N ALA A 50 -5.69 -5.25 1.23
CA ALA A 50 -6.20 -5.13 2.60
C ALA A 50 -6.77 -3.74 2.86
N ASP A 51 -6.05 -2.69 2.45
CA ASP A 51 -6.46 -1.30 2.65
C ASP A 51 -7.75 -0.96 1.88
N LYS A 52 -7.89 -1.45 0.64
CA LYS A 52 -9.14 -1.33 -0.12
C LYS A 52 -10.30 -2.04 0.57
N MET A 53 -10.09 -3.25 1.08
CA MET A 53 -11.11 -3.99 1.81
C MET A 53 -11.56 -3.22 3.06
N ASP A 54 -10.61 -2.69 3.85
CA ASP A 54 -10.92 -1.90 5.04
C ASP A 54 -11.66 -0.60 4.70
N CYS A 55 -11.28 0.08 3.61
CA CYS A 55 -12.02 1.23 3.10
C CYS A 55 -13.45 0.86 2.71
N ASN A 56 -13.64 -0.22 1.96
CA ASN A 56 -14.96 -0.69 1.57
C ASN A 56 -15.82 -1.05 2.79
N ILE A 57 -15.24 -1.74 3.78
CA ILE A 57 -15.92 -2.04 5.04
C ILE A 57 -16.31 -0.74 5.75
N LYS A 58 -15.44 0.26 5.82
CA LYS A 58 -15.76 1.56 6.45
C LYS A 58 -16.90 2.28 5.74
N ILE A 59 -16.95 2.26 4.40
CA ILE A 59 -17.98 2.94 3.61
C ILE A 59 -19.35 2.28 3.77
N TYR A 60 -19.42 0.95 3.74
CA TYR A 60 -20.70 0.22 3.70
C TYR A 60 -21.17 -0.29 5.07
N ARG A 61 -20.32 -0.31 6.11
CA ARG A 61 -20.68 -0.83 7.44
C ARG A 61 -21.54 0.16 8.22
N LYS A 62 -22.81 -0.19 8.45
CA LYS A 62 -23.58 0.40 9.56
C LYS A 62 -23.02 -0.07 10.90
N ILE A 63 -22.38 0.84 11.63
CA ILE A 63 -21.89 0.56 12.99
C ILE A 63 -23.04 0.74 13.98
N MET A 64 -23.56 -0.36 14.53
CA MET A 64 -24.36 -0.30 15.75
C MET A 64 -23.40 -0.19 16.94
N LYS A 65 -23.52 0.87 17.74
CA LYS A 65 -22.67 1.07 18.92
C LYS A 65 -23.18 0.20 20.06
N GLY A 66 -22.42 -0.84 20.41
CA GLY A 66 -22.62 -1.63 21.63
C GLY A 66 -21.62 -1.25 22.71
N LYS A 67 -21.97 -1.48 23.97
CA LYS A 67 -21.09 -1.20 25.13
C LYS A 67 -19.98 -2.24 25.30
N LEU A 68 -20.09 -3.40 24.65
CA LEU A 68 -19.19 -4.54 24.80
C LEU A 68 -18.29 -4.70 23.57
N GLY A 69 -17.00 -4.97 23.78
CA GLY A 69 -16.00 -5.03 22.70
C GLY A 69 -16.23 -6.14 21.66
N TYR A 70 -16.98 -7.18 22.00
CA TYR A 70 -17.35 -8.30 21.12
C TYR A 70 -18.69 -8.08 20.39
N PHE A 71 -19.43 -7.03 20.73
CA PHE A 71 -20.67 -6.66 20.04
C PHE A 71 -20.56 -6.60 18.50
N PRO A 72 -19.46 -6.11 17.90
CA PRO A 72 -19.29 -6.18 16.44
C PRO A 72 -19.07 -7.58 15.85
N LEU A 73 -18.74 -8.59 16.67
CA LEU A 73 -18.41 -9.96 16.25
C LEU A 73 -19.59 -10.93 16.43
N ASP A 74 -20.41 -10.74 17.45
CA ASP A 74 -21.60 -11.57 17.71
C ASP A 74 -22.80 -11.12 16.85
N ARG A 75 -22.81 -11.54 15.58
CA ARG A 75 -24.05 -11.59 14.78
C ARG A 75 -24.27 -13.03 14.30
N LYS A 76 -25.26 -13.69 14.89
CA LYS A 76 -25.89 -14.90 14.32
C LYS A 76 -26.88 -14.51 13.24
#